data_AF-X6P9P4-F1
#
_entry.id   AF-X6P9P4-F1
#
_cell.length_a   1.000
_cell.length_b   1.000
_cell.length_c   1.000
_cell.angle_alpha   90.00
_cell.angle_beta   90.00
_cell.angle_gamma   90.00
#
_symmetry.space_group_name_H-M   'P 1'
#
loop_
_entity.id
_entity.type
_entity.pdbx_description
1 polymer ?
#
loop_
_entity_poly.entity_id
_entity_poly.type
_entity_poly.pdbx_seq_one_letter_code
_entity_poly.pdbx_strand_id
1 'polypeptide(L)'
;MANQNTTQEQTGQSQHLITSTSFQILKDLPVPLSRSQCVLHKHEILICGGEGSQACYSYDTLKNEFKFICEYPSDIILRGHCVVKLVDNNSKDDNQITLLSFGGWDKHTLIMKYVSVWSNENNNSDNEKNRSNNYNKWVPFTDNHNNPITIGRIEDIYEGARAVIGGSNNHLLFITYPIDNISVFNLNTFRFIKYSTLLIQDFSIANHCF
;
A
#
# COMPACT_ATOMS: atom_id res chain seq x y z
N MET A 1 77.87 -0.65 28.09
CA MET A 1 76.78 -0.98 29.01
C MET A 1 75.53 -1.20 28.19
N ALA A 2 74.99 -2.40 28.28
CA ALA A 2 73.79 -2.84 27.59
C ALA A 2 72.56 -2.03 28.03
N ASN A 3 71.57 -1.88 27.15
CA ASN A 3 70.28 -2.52 27.41
C ASN A 3 69.40 -2.61 26.16
N GLN A 4 68.69 -3.72 26.13
CA GLN A 4 67.93 -4.34 25.07
C GLN A 4 66.69 -3.51 24.67
N ASN A 5 66.45 -3.40 23.36
CA ASN A 5 65.14 -3.10 22.81
C ASN A 5 64.35 -4.42 22.71
N THR A 6 63.31 -4.58 23.52
CA THR A 6 62.33 -5.66 23.41
C THR A 6 61.17 -5.20 22.55
N THR A 7 61.05 -5.76 21.36
CA THR A 7 59.88 -5.66 20.49
C THR A 7 58.76 -6.51 21.08
N GLN A 8 57.65 -5.90 21.49
CA GLN A 8 56.40 -6.63 21.74
C GLN A 8 55.53 -6.51 20.48
N GLU A 9 55.49 -7.57 19.68
CA GLU A 9 54.43 -7.79 18.71
C GLU A 9 53.11 -7.99 19.47
N GLN A 10 52.23 -6.99 19.40
CA GLN A 10 50.81 -7.20 19.65
C GLN A 10 50.13 -7.49 18.31
N THR A 11 49.98 -8.77 18.01
CA THR A 11 49.02 -9.26 17.01
C THR A 11 47.61 -9.01 17.54
N GLY A 12 47.10 -7.79 17.33
CA GLY A 12 45.68 -7.49 17.49
C GLY A 12 44.92 -8.15 16.35
N GLN A 13 44.45 -9.38 16.56
CA GLN A 13 43.37 -9.94 15.75
C GLN A 13 42.18 -8.99 15.89
N SER A 14 41.94 -8.17 14.86
CA SER A 14 40.66 -7.50 14.68
C SER A 14 39.64 -8.58 14.35
N GLN A 15 39.12 -9.23 15.40
CA GLN A 15 37.89 -9.99 15.30
C GLN A 15 36.79 -8.95 15.07
N HIS A 16 36.51 -8.69 13.80
CA HIS A 16 35.30 -8.01 13.38
C HIS A 16 34.14 -8.90 13.84
N LEU A 17 33.62 -8.66 15.05
CA LEU A 17 32.37 -9.24 15.50
C LEU A 17 31.32 -8.79 14.48
N ILE A 18 30.93 -9.68 13.57
CA ILE A 18 29.72 -9.50 12.78
C ILE A 18 28.59 -9.75 13.77
N THR A 19 28.16 -8.70 14.45
CA THR A 19 26.87 -8.68 15.13
C THR A 19 25.82 -8.92 14.06
N SER A 20 25.33 -10.16 13.99
CA SER A 20 24.19 -10.53 13.18
C SER A 20 22.98 -9.78 13.72
N THR A 21 22.67 -8.62 13.17
CA THR A 21 21.45 -7.88 13.48
C THR A 21 20.27 -8.64 12.89
N SER A 22 19.17 -8.78 13.63
CA SER A 22 17.94 -9.42 13.12
C SER A 22 17.27 -8.63 11.99
N PHE A 23 17.72 -7.41 11.75
CA PHE A 23 17.25 -6.52 10.72
C PHE A 23 18.38 -6.12 9.78
N GLN A 24 18.06 -6.04 8.50
CA GLN A 24 18.91 -5.47 7.47
C GLN A 24 18.36 -4.11 7.06
N ILE A 25 19.24 -3.11 6.93
CA ILE A 25 18.89 -1.81 6.37
C ILE A 25 18.77 -1.97 4.86
N LEU A 26 17.63 -1.59 4.30
CA LEU A 26 17.34 -1.60 2.87
C LEU A 26 17.54 -0.21 2.27
N LYS A 27 17.31 -0.06 0.97
CA LYS A 27 17.41 1.23 0.29
C LYS A 27 16.45 2.25 0.91
N ASP A 28 16.92 3.46 1.11
CA ASP A 28 16.10 4.55 1.62
C ASP A 28 14.98 4.90 0.64
N LEU A 29 13.85 5.30 1.20
CA LEU A 29 12.69 5.78 0.43
C LEU A 29 13.06 7.03 -0.37
N PRO A 30 12.58 7.16 -1.63
CA PRO A 30 12.82 8.35 -2.44
C PRO A 30 12.26 9.64 -1.84
N VAL A 31 11.21 9.51 -1.02
CA VAL A 31 10.53 10.61 -0.32
C VAL A 31 10.14 10.19 1.09
N PRO A 32 10.12 11.10 2.07
CA PRO A 32 9.54 10.83 3.38
C PRO A 32 8.07 10.46 3.24
N LEU A 33 7.65 9.40 3.93
CA LEU A 33 6.29 8.89 3.90
C LEU A 33 5.74 8.79 5.32
N SER A 34 4.56 9.36 5.54
CA SER A 34 3.81 9.27 6.78
C SER A 34 2.45 8.64 6.51
N ARG A 35 2.02 7.71 7.39
CA ARG A 35 0.71 7.03 7.31
C ARG A 35 0.39 6.41 5.94
N SER A 36 1.42 6.07 5.17
CA SER A 36 1.27 5.45 3.85
C SER A 36 0.62 4.08 3.91
N GLN A 37 -0.12 3.76 2.86
CA GLN A 37 -0.72 2.43 2.68
C GLN A 37 0.15 1.61 1.74
N CYS A 38 0.46 0.38 2.14
CA CYS A 38 1.31 -0.53 1.38
C CYS A 38 0.54 -1.79 1.00
N VAL A 39 0.76 -2.29 -0.21
CA VAL A 39 0.15 -3.52 -0.72
C VAL A 39 1.25 -4.43 -1.28
N LEU A 40 1.29 -5.68 -0.81
CA LEU A 40 2.20 -6.69 -1.34
C LEU A 40 1.66 -7.28 -2.65
N HIS A 41 2.50 -7.33 -3.67
CA HIS A 41 2.22 -8.02 -4.91
C HIS A 41 3.46 -8.76 -5.41
N LYS A 42 3.50 -10.09 -5.23
CA LYS A 42 4.67 -10.91 -5.53
C LYS A 42 5.90 -10.39 -4.76
N HIS A 43 6.96 -9.99 -5.48
CA HIS A 43 8.19 -9.44 -4.95
C HIS A 43 8.15 -7.91 -4.85
N GLU A 44 6.99 -7.29 -5.07
CA GLU A 44 6.80 -5.84 -5.03
C GLU A 44 6.03 -5.42 -3.80
N ILE A 45 6.51 -4.38 -3.11
CA ILE A 45 5.74 -3.62 -2.13
C ILE A 45 5.30 -2.33 -2.82
N LEU A 46 4.00 -2.25 -3.11
CA LEU A 46 3.39 -1.05 -3.66
C LEU A 46 3.08 -0.09 -2.53
N ILE A 47 3.55 1.14 -2.65
CA ILE A 47 3.39 2.19 -1.66
C ILE A 47 2.51 3.27 -2.27
N CYS A 48 1.34 3.48 -1.69
CA CYS A 48 0.25 4.21 -2.32
C CYS A 48 -0.01 5.56 -1.63
N GLY A 49 0.90 6.52 -1.82
CA GLY A 49 0.83 7.86 -1.21
C GLY A 49 0.81 7.82 0.31
N GLY A 50 0.54 8.95 0.94
CA GLY A 50 0.49 9.13 2.38
C GLY A 50 0.25 10.57 2.78
N GLU A 51 0.25 10.83 4.08
CA GLU A 51 0.08 12.18 4.61
C GLU A 51 1.24 13.07 4.11
N GLY A 52 0.89 14.11 3.35
CA GLY A 52 1.85 15.04 2.73
C GLY A 52 2.50 14.54 1.44
N SER A 53 2.11 13.38 0.89
CA SER A 53 2.67 12.87 -0.38
C SER A 53 1.63 12.12 -1.22
N GLN A 54 1.45 12.55 -2.47
CA GLN A 54 0.57 11.90 -3.44
C GLN A 54 1.29 10.80 -4.26
N ALA A 55 2.62 10.75 -4.19
CA ALA A 55 3.43 9.86 -5.02
C ALA A 55 3.31 8.40 -4.60
N CYS A 56 3.18 7.54 -5.60
CA CYS A 56 3.12 6.09 -5.46
C CYS A 56 4.39 5.45 -6.04
N TYR A 57 4.89 4.42 -5.36
CA TYR A 57 6.12 3.71 -5.73
C TYR A 57 5.93 2.21 -5.65
N SER A 58 6.66 1.46 -6.47
CA SER A 58 6.84 0.02 -6.31
C SER A 58 8.27 -0.22 -5.83
N TYR A 59 8.41 -0.91 -4.71
CA TYR A 59 9.69 -1.40 -4.20
C TYR A 59 9.86 -2.87 -4.54
N ASP A 60 10.88 -3.21 -5.33
CA ASP A 60 11.22 -4.60 -5.63
C ASP A 60 12.14 -5.17 -4.55
N THR A 61 11.65 -6.16 -3.83
CA THR A 61 12.32 -6.82 -2.70
C THR A 61 13.55 -7.64 -3.10
N LEU A 62 13.67 -8.05 -4.37
CA LEU A 62 14.81 -8.78 -4.89
C LEU A 62 15.90 -7.84 -5.40
N LYS A 63 15.49 -6.75 -6.07
CA LYS A 63 16.40 -5.74 -6.62
C LYS A 63 16.83 -4.70 -5.59
N ASN A 64 16.10 -4.57 -4.48
CA ASN A 64 16.27 -3.51 -3.48
C ASN A 64 16.20 -2.11 -4.11
N GLU A 65 15.22 -1.91 -4.99
CA GLU A 65 15.06 -0.68 -5.77
C GLU A 65 13.62 -0.18 -5.80
N PHE A 66 13.46 1.14 -5.89
CA PHE A 66 12.17 1.79 -6.07
C PHE A 66 11.99 2.23 -7.51
N LYS A 67 10.76 2.07 -8.04
CA LYS A 67 10.30 2.71 -9.27
C LYS A 67 9.04 3.51 -8.98
N PHE A 68 8.96 4.70 -9.56
CA PHE A 68 7.76 5.52 -9.53
C PHE A 68 6.63 4.84 -10.32
N ILE A 69 5.41 4.90 -9.79
CA ILE A 69 4.21 4.39 -10.45
C ILE A 69 3.43 5.57 -11.04
N CYS A 70 2.89 6.41 -10.16
CA CYS A 70 2.10 7.60 -10.49
C CYS A 70 1.86 8.44 -9.23
N GLU A 71 1.03 9.48 -9.35
CA GLU A 71 0.51 10.25 -8.22
C GLU A 71 -1.01 10.09 -8.10
N TYR A 72 -1.54 10.31 -6.90
CA TYR A 72 -2.96 10.60 -6.71
C TYR A 72 -3.34 11.94 -7.38
N PRO A 73 -4.61 12.15 -7.76
CA PRO A 73 -5.06 13.43 -8.27
C PRO A 73 -4.76 14.57 -7.28
N SER A 74 -4.39 15.74 -7.80
CA SER A 74 -3.87 16.86 -6.99
C SER A 74 -4.87 17.42 -5.98
N ASP A 75 -6.16 17.24 -6.22
CA ASP A 75 -7.27 17.64 -5.38
C ASP A 75 -7.53 16.68 -4.20
N ILE A 76 -6.83 15.54 -4.15
CA ILE A 76 -7.00 14.53 -3.10
C ILE A 76 -5.98 14.73 -1.97
N ILE A 77 -6.48 14.81 -0.74
CA ILE A 77 -5.68 14.90 0.48
C ILE A 77 -5.66 13.53 1.17
N LEU A 78 -4.48 12.90 1.19
CA LEU A 78 -4.30 11.55 1.72
C LEU A 78 -4.04 11.57 3.23
N ARG A 79 -5.09 11.76 4.02
CA ARG A 79 -5.00 11.68 5.48
C ARG A 79 -5.80 10.50 6.01
N GLY A 80 -5.10 9.42 6.34
CA GLY A 80 -5.69 8.22 6.94
C GLY A 80 -6.59 7.42 5.98
N HIS A 81 -6.29 7.45 4.68
CA HIS A 81 -6.99 6.62 3.69
C HIS A 81 -6.66 5.14 3.85
N CYS A 82 -7.46 4.29 3.21
CA CYS A 82 -7.26 2.86 3.13
C CYS A 82 -7.02 2.45 1.68
N VAL A 83 -6.12 1.50 1.45
CA VAL A 83 -5.92 0.87 0.15
C VAL A 83 -6.02 -0.64 0.31
N VAL A 84 -6.83 -1.28 -0.51
CA VAL A 84 -6.99 -2.74 -0.54
C VAL A 84 -6.78 -3.28 -1.94
N LYS A 85 -6.21 -4.49 -2.01
CA LYS A 85 -6.09 -5.25 -3.25
C LYS A 85 -7.39 -5.99 -3.52
N LEU A 86 -8.06 -5.70 -4.64
CA LEU A 86 -9.21 -6.46 -5.10
C LEU A 86 -8.75 -7.84 -5.61
N VAL A 87 -9.47 -8.89 -5.25
CA VAL A 87 -9.19 -10.24 -5.74
C VAL A 87 -9.88 -10.42 -7.09
N ASP A 88 -9.09 -10.59 -8.15
CA ASP A 88 -9.60 -11.00 -9.45
C ASP A 88 -9.36 -12.50 -9.64
N ASN A 89 -10.43 -13.29 -9.53
CA ASN A 89 -10.36 -14.74 -9.73
C ASN A 89 -10.11 -15.14 -11.20
N ASN A 90 -10.25 -14.19 -12.14
CA ASN A 90 -10.12 -14.43 -13.58
C ASN A 90 -8.81 -13.88 -14.16
N SER A 91 -7.97 -13.22 -13.36
CA SER A 91 -6.69 -12.69 -13.84
C SER A 91 -5.78 -13.83 -14.27
N LYS A 92 -5.51 -13.92 -15.58
CA LYS A 92 -4.51 -14.82 -16.16
C LYS A 92 -3.11 -14.22 -16.18
N ASP A 93 -3.00 -12.91 -15.90
CA ASP A 93 -1.74 -12.19 -15.90
C ASP A 93 -1.34 -11.89 -14.46
N ASP A 94 -0.38 -12.67 -13.97
CA ASP A 94 0.09 -12.55 -12.61
C ASP A 94 0.77 -11.19 -12.33
N ASN A 95 1.08 -10.36 -13.33
CA ASN A 95 1.71 -9.05 -13.15
C ASN A 95 0.71 -7.90 -12.94
N GLN A 96 -0.59 -8.20 -13.01
CA GLN A 96 -1.64 -7.20 -12.89
C GLN A 96 -2.47 -7.41 -11.63
N ILE A 97 -2.82 -6.30 -10.98
CA ILE A 97 -3.78 -6.29 -9.87
C ILE A 97 -4.67 -5.07 -9.97
N THR A 98 -5.80 -5.11 -9.27
CA THR A 98 -6.64 -3.93 -9.08
C THR A 98 -6.58 -3.48 -7.63
N LEU A 99 -6.32 -2.20 -7.42
CA LEU A 99 -6.28 -1.56 -6.11
C LEU A 99 -7.49 -0.65 -5.96
N LEU A 100 -8.12 -0.67 -4.79
CA LEU A 100 -9.17 0.25 -4.39
C LEU A 100 -8.65 1.13 -3.25
N SER A 101 -8.64 2.43 -3.46
CA SER A 101 -8.25 3.45 -2.48
C SER A 101 -9.48 4.24 -2.06
N PHE A 102 -9.75 4.34 -0.75
CA PHE A 102 -10.93 5.03 -0.27
C PHE A 102 -10.78 5.54 1.17
N GLY A 103 -11.75 6.33 1.62
CA GLY A 103 -11.79 6.85 2.98
C GLY A 103 -10.84 8.03 3.17
N GLY A 104 -10.31 8.18 4.39
CA GLY A 104 -9.55 9.35 4.79
C GLY A 104 -10.43 10.46 5.38
N TRP A 105 -9.78 11.52 5.84
CA TRP A 105 -10.46 12.72 6.34
C TRP A 105 -11.29 13.37 5.22
N ASP A 106 -10.63 13.70 4.11
CA ASP A 106 -11.27 14.12 2.87
C ASP A 106 -11.56 12.88 2.03
N LYS A 107 -12.74 12.29 2.25
CA LYS A 107 -13.13 11.00 1.66
C LYS A 107 -13.01 11.02 0.14
N HIS A 108 -12.29 10.04 -0.41
CA HIS A 108 -12.30 9.71 -1.83
C HIS A 108 -12.68 8.26 -2.06
N THR A 109 -12.91 7.90 -3.32
CA THR A 109 -13.00 6.50 -3.75
C THR A 109 -12.44 6.39 -5.17
N LEU A 110 -11.27 5.78 -5.27
CA LEU A 110 -10.47 5.69 -6.50
C LEU A 110 -10.08 4.23 -6.73
N ILE A 111 -9.96 3.87 -7.99
CA ILE A 111 -9.52 2.55 -8.42
C ILE A 111 -8.29 2.69 -9.30
N MET A 112 -7.36 1.75 -9.20
CA MET A 112 -6.20 1.65 -10.08
C MET A 112 -6.06 0.23 -10.58
N LYS A 113 -5.96 0.07 -11.89
CA LYS A 113 -5.42 -1.15 -12.49
C LYS A 113 -3.91 -1.01 -12.53
N TYR A 114 -3.23 -1.74 -11.67
CA TYR A 114 -1.78 -1.77 -11.60
C TYR A 114 -1.22 -2.86 -12.50
N VAL A 115 -0.21 -2.52 -13.28
CA VAL A 115 0.68 -3.45 -14.00
C VAL A 115 2.08 -3.22 -13.49
N SER A 116 2.77 -4.29 -13.12
CA SER A 116 4.16 -4.24 -12.65
C SER A 116 5.03 -3.29 -13.48
N VAL A 117 5.66 -2.31 -12.84
CA VAL A 117 6.66 -1.44 -13.48
C VAL A 117 8.00 -2.15 -13.71
N TRP A 118 8.08 -3.44 -13.36
CA TRP A 118 9.26 -4.29 -13.50
C TRP A 118 9.12 -5.33 -14.62
N SER A 119 7.90 -5.59 -15.12
CA SER A 119 7.65 -6.61 -16.16
C SER A 119 8.12 -6.20 -17.57
N ASN A 120 8.40 -4.92 -17.81
CA ASN A 120 8.67 -4.37 -19.15
C ASN A 120 10.15 -4.34 -19.56
N GLU A 121 11.06 -4.98 -18.83
CA GLU A 121 12.49 -5.00 -19.20
C GLU A 121 12.80 -5.90 -20.42
N ASN A 122 11.85 -6.73 -20.90
CA ASN A 122 12.10 -7.69 -21.98
C ASN A 122 11.26 -7.53 -23.27
N ASN A 123 10.20 -6.71 -23.32
CA ASN A 123 9.33 -6.57 -24.50
C ASN A 123 9.00 -5.10 -24.82
N ASN A 124 9.56 -4.57 -25.91
CA ASN A 124 9.41 -3.18 -26.35
C ASN A 124 7.99 -2.78 -26.81
N SER A 125 7.03 -3.71 -26.91
CA SER A 125 5.68 -3.45 -27.47
C SER A 125 4.63 -2.96 -26.45
N ASP A 126 4.88 -3.10 -25.15
CA ASP A 126 3.81 -3.01 -24.14
C ASP A 126 3.69 -1.62 -23.50
N ASN A 127 4.71 -0.77 -23.64
CA ASN A 127 4.70 0.60 -23.13
C ASN A 127 3.65 1.51 -23.81
N GLU A 128 3.27 1.26 -25.07
CA GLU A 128 2.20 2.00 -25.75
C GLU A 128 0.79 1.54 -25.36
N LYS A 129 0.60 0.25 -25.08
CA LYS A 129 -0.69 -0.31 -24.60
C LYS A 129 -1.02 0.14 -23.17
N ASN A 130 0.00 0.36 -22.34
CA ASN A 130 -0.21 0.85 -20.96
C ASN A 130 -0.68 2.31 -20.91
N ARG A 131 -0.27 3.15 -21.85
CA ARG A 131 -0.67 4.57 -21.92
C ARG A 131 -2.11 4.79 -22.36
N SER A 132 -2.65 3.92 -23.22
CA SER A 132 -4.01 4.04 -23.76
C SER A 132 -5.10 3.51 -22.81
N ASN A 133 -4.75 2.64 -21.86
CA ASN A 133 -5.71 1.90 -21.03
C ASN A 133 -5.83 2.38 -19.56
N ASN A 134 -5.30 3.56 -19.23
CA ASN A 134 -5.31 4.12 -17.86
C ASN A 134 -4.71 3.20 -16.79
N TYR A 135 -3.76 2.33 -17.16
CA TYR A 135 -3.00 1.56 -16.18
C TYR A 135 -2.09 2.47 -15.35
N ASN A 136 -1.79 2.02 -14.13
CA ASN A 136 -0.91 2.71 -13.18
C ASN A 136 -1.35 4.17 -12.98
N LYS A 137 -2.66 4.43 -12.94
CA LYS A 137 -3.25 5.73 -12.63
C LYS A 137 -4.45 5.52 -11.73
N TRP A 138 -4.64 6.43 -10.78
CA TRP A 138 -5.86 6.50 -10.02
C TRP A 138 -6.96 7.15 -10.86
N VAL A 139 -8.10 6.47 -10.98
CA VAL A 139 -9.31 7.01 -11.63
C VAL A 139 -10.50 6.89 -10.68
N PRO A 140 -11.55 7.73 -10.83
CA PRO A 140 -12.77 7.59 -10.04
C PRO A 140 -13.34 6.18 -10.10
N PHE A 141 -13.71 5.63 -8.96
CA PHE A 141 -14.40 4.35 -8.93
C PHE A 141 -15.86 4.58 -9.37
N THR A 142 -16.29 3.93 -10.45
CA THR A 142 -17.60 4.17 -11.06
C THR A 142 -18.34 2.86 -11.34
N ASP A 143 -19.66 2.95 -11.43
CA ASP A 143 -20.50 1.83 -11.86
C ASP A 143 -20.47 1.64 -13.40
N ASN A 144 -21.24 0.69 -13.90
CA ASN A 144 -21.32 0.39 -15.33
C ASN A 144 -21.92 1.53 -16.19
N HIS A 145 -22.47 2.56 -15.55
CA HIS A 145 -23.03 3.76 -16.18
C HIS A 145 -22.13 4.99 -15.98
N ASN A 146 -20.89 4.78 -15.50
CA ASN A 146 -19.92 5.83 -15.15
C ASN A 146 -20.37 6.75 -14.01
N ASN A 147 -21.33 6.32 -13.17
CA ASN A 147 -21.67 7.08 -11.97
C ASN A 147 -20.61 6.85 -10.89
N PRO A 148 -20.09 7.90 -10.24
CA PRO A 148 -19.17 7.75 -9.12
C PRO A 148 -19.77 6.93 -7.97
N ILE A 149 -19.00 5.96 -7.48
CA ILE A 149 -19.33 5.17 -6.30
C ILE A 149 -18.56 5.75 -5.12
N THR A 150 -19.29 6.15 -4.08
CA THR A 150 -18.69 6.66 -2.84
C THR A 150 -18.75 5.59 -1.76
N ILE A 151 -17.64 5.34 -1.09
CA ILE A 151 -17.57 4.46 0.08
C ILE A 151 -17.52 5.31 1.36
N GLY A 152 -18.57 5.21 2.17
CA GLY A 152 -18.76 5.93 3.42
C GLY A 152 -19.90 6.93 3.34
N ARG A 153 -20.62 7.17 4.44
CA ARG A 153 -21.68 8.18 4.49
C ARG A 153 -21.09 9.57 4.74
N ILE A 154 -21.85 10.61 4.45
CA ILE A 154 -21.37 12.00 4.55
C ILE A 154 -20.89 12.31 5.97
N GLU A 155 -21.64 11.84 6.96
CA GLU A 155 -21.40 12.02 8.39
C GLU A 155 -20.29 11.13 8.98
N ASP A 156 -19.92 10.04 8.31
CA ASP A 156 -18.92 9.13 8.87
C ASP A 156 -17.50 9.70 8.74
N ILE A 157 -16.69 9.60 9.79
CA ILE A 157 -15.28 9.97 9.78
C ILE A 157 -14.46 8.72 9.39
N TYR A 158 -13.84 8.74 8.22
CA TYR A 158 -13.05 7.61 7.69
C TYR A 158 -11.53 7.84 7.83
N GLU A 159 -11.10 8.87 8.58
CA GLU A 159 -9.67 9.04 8.90
C GLU A 159 -9.19 7.83 9.72
N GLY A 160 -8.23 7.10 9.17
CA GLY A 160 -7.67 5.91 9.80
C GLY A 160 -8.54 4.67 9.63
N ALA A 161 -9.50 4.69 8.69
CA ALA A 161 -10.25 3.50 8.33
C ALA A 161 -9.32 2.40 7.83
N ARG A 162 -9.72 1.16 8.09
CA ARG A 162 -9.05 -0.05 7.61
C ARG A 162 -10.09 -1.00 7.06
N ALA A 163 -9.70 -1.77 6.06
CA ALA A 163 -10.59 -2.76 5.49
C ALA A 163 -9.89 -4.03 5.05
N VAL A 164 -10.68 -5.09 5.01
CA VAL A 164 -10.31 -6.39 4.45
C VAL A 164 -11.39 -6.85 3.48
N ILE A 165 -10.97 -7.62 2.48
CA ILE A 165 -11.87 -8.25 1.53
C ILE A 165 -12.12 -9.69 1.97
N GLY A 166 -13.38 -10.10 1.94
CA GLY A 166 -13.77 -11.47 2.24
C GLY A 166 -15.15 -11.82 1.67
N GLY A 167 -15.85 -12.72 2.37
CA GLY A 167 -17.05 -13.38 1.84
C GLY A 167 -16.69 -14.52 0.88
N SER A 168 -17.65 -15.41 0.62
CA SER A 168 -17.42 -16.64 -0.15
C SER A 168 -16.86 -16.41 -1.56
N ASN A 169 -17.14 -15.24 -2.15
CA ASN A 169 -16.68 -14.83 -3.48
C ASN A 169 -15.80 -13.57 -3.46
N ASN A 170 -15.14 -13.24 -2.34
CA ASN A 170 -14.32 -12.02 -2.21
C ASN A 170 -15.05 -10.72 -2.63
N HIS A 171 -16.36 -10.66 -2.38
CA HIS A 171 -17.25 -9.60 -2.83
C HIS A 171 -17.68 -8.66 -1.70
N LEU A 172 -17.20 -8.91 -0.48
CA LEU A 172 -17.53 -8.11 0.70
C LEU A 172 -16.29 -7.36 1.17
N LEU A 173 -16.43 -6.04 1.30
CA LEU A 173 -15.46 -5.16 1.90
C LEU A 173 -15.90 -4.88 3.34
N PHE A 174 -15.17 -5.43 4.31
CA PHE A 174 -15.39 -5.16 5.73
C PHE A 174 -14.55 -3.97 6.12
N ILE A 175 -15.19 -2.89 6.56
CA ILE A 175 -14.56 -1.60 6.84
C ILE A 175 -14.74 -1.31 8.32
N THR A 176 -13.64 -1.16 9.03
CA THR A 176 -13.59 -0.69 10.41
C THR A 176 -13.07 0.74 10.45
N TYR A 177 -13.71 1.59 11.23
CA TYR A 177 -13.41 3.03 11.26
C TYR A 177 -13.78 3.63 12.64
N PRO A 178 -13.35 4.87 12.95
CA PRO A 178 -13.50 5.49 14.27
C PRO A 178 -14.88 5.35 14.91
N ILE A 179 -14.89 5.43 16.25
CA ILE A 179 -16.08 5.23 17.10
C ILE A 179 -16.59 3.79 16.96
N ASP A 180 -15.64 2.86 16.92
CA ASP A 180 -15.83 1.41 16.95
C ASP A 180 -16.78 0.90 15.88
N ASN A 181 -16.89 1.59 14.75
CA ASN A 181 -17.84 1.24 13.72
C ASN A 181 -17.27 0.18 12.78
N ILE A 182 -18.16 -0.70 12.34
CA ILE A 182 -17.92 -1.64 11.26
C ILE A 182 -19.04 -1.58 10.23
N SER A 183 -18.66 -1.47 8.97
CA SER A 183 -19.54 -1.47 7.82
C SER A 183 -19.19 -2.60 6.88
N VAL A 184 -20.20 -3.22 6.26
CA VAL A 184 -20.02 -4.24 5.23
C VAL A 184 -20.54 -3.69 3.92
N PHE A 185 -19.66 -3.52 2.95
CA PHE A 185 -19.97 -3.02 1.61
C PHE A 185 -19.86 -4.14 0.57
N ASN A 186 -20.89 -4.31 -0.26
CA ASN A 186 -20.87 -5.28 -1.34
C ASN A 186 -20.22 -4.67 -2.58
N LEU A 187 -19.07 -5.22 -2.97
CA LEU A 187 -18.27 -4.76 -4.12
C LEU A 187 -18.92 -5.08 -5.48
N ASN A 188 -19.89 -6.01 -5.55
CA ASN A 188 -20.58 -6.33 -6.80
C ASN A 188 -21.81 -5.46 -7.03
N THR A 189 -22.52 -5.12 -5.96
CA THR A 189 -23.76 -4.32 -6.05
C THR A 189 -23.55 -2.86 -5.70
N PHE A 190 -22.36 -2.49 -5.24
CA PHE A 190 -21.99 -1.15 -4.76
C PHE A 190 -22.93 -0.61 -3.67
N ARG A 191 -23.33 -1.49 -2.73
CA ARG A 191 -24.27 -1.14 -1.66
C ARG A 191 -23.76 -1.61 -0.31
N PHE A 192 -24.02 -0.82 0.72
CA PHE A 192 -23.85 -1.27 2.10
C PHE A 192 -24.89 -2.33 2.46
N ILE A 193 -24.42 -3.45 3.04
CA ILE A 193 -25.26 -4.54 3.53
C ILE A 193 -25.60 -4.32 5.01
N LYS A 194 -24.61 -3.87 5.79
CA LYS A 194 -24.77 -3.72 7.23
C LYS A 194 -23.86 -2.62 7.78
N TYR A 195 -24.38 -1.96 8.81
CA TYR A 195 -23.66 -1.11 9.73
C TYR A 195 -23.80 -1.72 11.12
N SER A 196 -22.73 -1.68 11.90
CA SER A 196 -22.72 -2.15 13.28
C SER A 196 -21.64 -1.41 14.05
N THR A 197 -21.68 -1.53 15.37
CA THR A 197 -20.58 -1.13 16.25
C THR A 197 -19.95 -2.40 16.82
N LEU A 198 -18.62 -2.42 16.88
CA LEU A 198 -17.83 -3.43 17.55
C LEU A 198 -17.83 -3.11 19.05
N LEU A 199 -18.05 -4.12 19.89
CA LEU A 199 -18.04 -3.94 21.34
C LEU A 199 -16.59 -3.97 21.84
N ILE A 200 -15.82 -2.93 21.54
CA ILE A 200 -14.45 -2.77 22.03
C ILE A 200 -14.48 -1.84 23.24
N GLN A 201 -13.87 -2.26 24.34
CA GLN A 201 -13.78 -1.46 25.56
C GLN A 201 -12.64 -0.43 25.42
N ASP A 202 -12.97 0.84 25.67
CA ASP A 202 -12.07 1.96 25.98
C ASP A 202 -11.12 2.52 24.89
N PHE A 203 -11.19 2.09 23.62
CA PHE A 203 -10.38 2.69 22.56
C PHE A 203 -11.09 2.77 21.20
N SER A 204 -11.09 3.95 20.59
CA SER A 204 -11.58 4.16 19.22
C SER A 204 -10.71 3.40 18.21
N ILE A 205 -11.33 2.56 17.39
CA ILE A 205 -10.66 1.82 16.32
C ILE A 205 -10.23 2.76 15.19
N ALA A 206 -8.92 2.99 15.06
CA ALA A 206 -8.34 3.69 13.92
C ALA A 206 -6.90 3.24 13.67
N ASN A 207 -6.45 3.30 12.42
CA ASN A 207 -5.06 3.08 12.00
C ASN A 207 -4.45 1.70 12.38
N HIS A 208 -5.26 0.71 12.74
CA HIS A 208 -4.78 -0.63 13.10
C HIS A 208 -4.26 -1.41 11.88
N CYS A 209 -3.63 -2.55 12.14
CA CYS A 209 -3.21 -3.50 11.11
C CYS A 209 -4.18 -4.69 11.10
N PHE A 210 -4.33 -5.33 9.94
CA PHE A 210 -5.00 -6.62 9.76
C PHE A 210 -3.98 -7.71 9.48
#